data_AF-A0A166QC88-F1
#
_entry.id   AF-A0A166QC88-F1
#
_cell.length_a   1.000
_cell.length_b   1.000
_cell.length_c   1.000
_cell.angle_alpha   90.00
_cell.angle_beta   90.00
_cell.angle_gamma   90.00
#
_symmetry.space_group_name_H-M   'P 1'
#
loop_
_entity.id
_entity.type
_entity.pdbx_description
1 polymer ?
#
loop_
_entity_poly.entity_id
_entity_poly.type
_entity_poly.pdbx_seq_one_letter_code
_entity_poly.pdbx_strand_id
1 'polypeptide(L)'
;MDKHTANVNKWVDDVSVVVFITTHAHDETGDLYGGPGFSSDPYDVLNGLFPKSLRRAFKDRSVYLNFLVCGGFAETPSSRMALFKAARQLHAHEAIAFSSPGLIPSLTNGFWLDFAFRVMIEGASLGHALPYMLSATSTSQFVRHTNLLYVKIPDSNTEPVVCSEYVWTHPRFRPFGRRLPANCSQCGCINSYGSPIRLTPKSGSRYIFVCQGLTIEGNRCDHELSVQPMDGFKAFGNPQDGARWMVKTDRSVILELGRDTASS
;
A
#
# COMPACT_ATOMS: atom_id res chain seq x y z
N MET A 1 3.61 25.58 -38.89
CA MET A 1 3.67 24.31 -38.15
C MET A 1 2.45 23.50 -38.54
N ASP A 2 2.61 22.32 -39.12
CA ASP A 2 1.43 21.54 -39.54
C ASP A 2 0.67 20.98 -38.33
N LYS A 3 -0.60 20.62 -38.54
CA LYS A 3 -1.51 20.15 -37.47
C LYS A 3 -1.02 18.84 -36.83
N HIS A 4 -0.22 18.04 -37.52
CA HIS A 4 0.35 16.79 -37.02
C HIS A 4 1.51 17.06 -36.07
N THR A 5 2.41 17.97 -36.43
CA THR A 5 3.53 18.45 -35.62
C THR A 5 3.04 19.18 -34.37
N ALA A 6 1.97 19.98 -34.49
CA ALA A 6 1.33 20.61 -33.33
C ALA A 6 0.68 19.61 -32.39
N ASN A 7 0.07 18.54 -32.92
CA ASN A 7 -0.47 17.45 -32.11
C ASN A 7 0.66 16.68 -31.42
N VAL A 8 1.70 16.25 -32.15
CA VAL A 8 2.85 15.51 -31.58
C VAL A 8 3.56 16.35 -30.51
N ASN A 9 3.78 17.65 -30.72
CA ASN A 9 4.35 18.52 -29.70
C ASN A 9 3.44 18.64 -28.47
N LYS A 10 2.11 18.71 -28.66
CA LYS A 10 1.16 18.66 -27.55
C LYS A 10 1.24 17.35 -26.75
N TRP A 11 1.53 16.22 -27.38
CA TRP A 11 1.78 14.94 -26.70
C TRP A 11 3.15 14.88 -26.01
N VAL A 12 4.15 15.57 -26.55
CA VAL A 12 5.51 15.68 -25.97
C VAL A 12 5.57 16.70 -24.83
N ASP A 13 4.62 17.63 -24.75
CA ASP A 13 4.49 18.57 -23.63
C ASP A 13 3.83 17.91 -22.39
N ASP A 14 3.03 16.86 -22.58
CA ASP A 14 2.36 16.06 -21.52
C ASP A 14 3.19 14.83 -21.10
N VAL A 15 4.47 15.01 -20.77
CA VAL A 15 5.30 13.91 -20.25
C VAL A 15 4.99 13.64 -18.79
N SER A 16 4.29 12.54 -18.53
CA SER A 16 4.17 11.97 -17.18
C SER A 16 5.42 11.18 -16.80
N VAL A 17 5.89 11.37 -15.56
CA VAL A 17 7.03 10.65 -14.99
C VAL A 17 6.50 9.62 -14.00
N VAL A 18 6.85 8.35 -14.22
CA VAL A 18 6.51 7.26 -13.30
C VAL A 18 7.79 6.73 -12.69
N VAL A 19 7.84 6.74 -11.36
CA VAL A 19 9.01 6.29 -10.60
C VAL A 19 8.62 5.08 -9.78
N PHE A 20 9.36 3.99 -9.93
CA PHE A 20 9.26 2.79 -9.11
C PHE A 20 10.51 2.64 -8.27
N ILE A 21 10.35 2.55 -6.95
CA ILE A 21 11.43 2.26 -6.01
C ILE A 21 11.21 0.85 -5.48
N THR A 22 12.16 -0.04 -5.76
CA THR A 22 12.11 -1.45 -5.34
C THR A 22 13.29 -1.74 -4.42
N THR A 23 13.02 -2.05 -3.15
CA THR A 23 14.05 -2.50 -2.20
C THR A 23 13.40 -3.24 -1.04
N HIS A 24 14.20 -3.68 -0.08
CA HIS A 24 13.73 -4.15 1.23
C HIS A 24 13.89 -3.04 2.27
N ALA A 25 13.02 -3.03 3.27
CA ALA A 25 13.16 -2.20 4.45
C ALA A 25 13.18 -3.07 5.70
N HIS A 26 13.90 -2.65 6.72
CA HIS A 26 13.89 -3.34 8.00
C HIS A 26 12.46 -3.39 8.56
N ASP A 27 12.03 -4.56 9.05
CA ASP A 27 10.65 -4.79 9.48
C ASP A 27 10.21 -3.87 10.62
N GLU A 28 11.12 -3.55 11.53
CA GLU A 28 10.82 -2.75 12.73
C GLU A 28 11.05 -1.24 12.56
N THR A 29 12.16 -0.84 11.91
CA THR A 29 12.56 0.58 11.81
C THR A 29 12.07 1.22 10.52
N GLY A 30 11.84 0.41 9.47
CA GLY A 30 11.51 0.87 8.14
C GLY A 30 12.69 1.42 7.33
N ASP A 31 13.92 1.33 7.86
CA ASP A 31 15.13 1.77 7.16
C ASP A 31 15.35 0.98 5.88
N LEU A 32 15.74 1.66 4.81
CA LEU A 32 15.92 1.04 3.49
C LEU A 32 17.23 0.26 3.44
N TYR A 33 17.15 -0.98 2.99
CA TYR A 33 18.28 -1.86 2.78
C TYR A 33 19.19 -1.34 1.67
N GLY A 34 20.49 -1.24 1.96
CA GLY A 34 21.52 -0.90 0.97
C GLY A 34 22.59 -1.97 0.80
N GLY A 35 22.62 -3.01 1.66
CA GLY A 35 23.58 -4.12 1.57
C GLY A 35 23.67 -4.94 2.85
N PRO A 36 24.44 -6.04 2.88
CA PRO A 36 24.59 -6.86 4.07
C PRO A 36 25.10 -6.03 5.26
N GLY A 37 24.33 -6.02 6.35
CA GLY A 37 24.64 -5.22 7.55
C GLY A 37 24.49 -3.71 7.38
N PHE A 38 23.88 -3.25 6.29
CA PHE A 38 23.72 -1.83 5.97
C PHE A 38 22.28 -1.50 5.58
N SER A 39 21.66 -0.66 6.41
CA SER A 39 20.40 0.02 6.13
C SER A 39 20.60 1.52 6.34
N SER A 40 19.71 2.33 5.78
CA SER A 40 19.79 3.79 5.92
C SER A 40 18.41 4.39 6.07
N ASP A 41 18.37 5.54 6.73
CA ASP A 41 17.14 6.29 6.91
C ASP A 41 16.49 6.58 5.54
N PRO A 42 15.18 6.35 5.38
CA PRO A 42 14.55 6.52 4.08
C PRO A 42 14.59 7.96 3.54
N TYR A 43 14.62 8.97 4.40
CA TYR A 43 14.71 10.37 3.97
C TYR A 43 16.08 10.66 3.34
N ASP A 44 17.16 10.16 3.93
CA ASP A 44 18.52 10.33 3.38
C ASP A 44 18.68 9.61 2.04
N VAL A 45 18.18 8.37 1.94
CA VAL A 45 18.20 7.60 0.69
C VAL A 45 17.41 8.32 -0.40
N LEU A 46 16.19 8.79 -0.11
CA LEU A 46 15.36 9.48 -1.09
C LEU A 46 15.98 10.83 -1.49
N ASN A 47 16.60 11.54 -0.56
CA ASN A 47 17.34 12.76 -0.90
C ASN A 47 18.51 12.51 -1.84
N GLY A 48 19.25 11.41 -1.62
CA GLY A 48 20.35 10.98 -2.49
C GLY A 48 19.88 10.52 -3.87
N LEU A 49 18.80 9.75 -3.94
CA LEU A 49 18.22 9.26 -5.21
C LEU A 49 17.65 10.38 -6.08
N PHE A 50 17.14 11.45 -5.44
CA PHE A 50 16.56 12.58 -6.14
C PHE A 50 17.34 13.87 -5.85
N PRO A 51 18.47 14.10 -6.52
CA PRO A 51 19.22 15.35 -6.37
C PRO A 51 18.43 16.56 -6.89
N LYS A 52 18.83 17.77 -6.48
CA LYS A 52 18.16 19.04 -6.85
C LYS A 52 17.94 19.21 -8.36
N SER A 53 18.90 18.75 -9.18
CA SER A 53 18.81 18.79 -10.65
C SER A 53 17.64 17.95 -11.17
N LEU A 54 17.45 16.74 -10.63
CA LEU A 54 16.36 15.85 -11.01
C LEU A 54 15.01 16.37 -10.52
N ARG A 55 14.94 16.88 -9.28
CA ARG A 55 13.72 17.54 -8.77
C ARG A 55 13.27 18.71 -9.65
N ARG A 56 14.22 19.53 -10.09
CA ARG A 56 13.94 20.65 -11.00
C ARG A 56 13.40 20.19 -12.34
N ALA A 57 13.87 19.05 -12.85
CA ALA A 57 13.36 18.47 -14.09
C ALA A 57 11.91 17.94 -13.97
N PHE A 58 11.42 17.69 -12.76
CA PHE A 58 10.08 17.15 -12.48
C PHE A 58 9.04 18.22 -12.19
N LYS A 59 9.45 19.45 -11.85
CA LYS A 59 8.59 20.51 -11.29
C LYS A 59 7.27 20.76 -12.04
N ASP A 60 7.31 20.72 -13.37
CA ASP A 60 6.15 21.06 -14.21
C ASP A 60 5.56 19.81 -14.90
N ARG A 61 5.75 18.63 -14.29
CA ARG A 61 5.30 17.33 -14.83
C ARG A 61 4.42 16.61 -13.83
N SER A 62 3.50 15.79 -14.34
CA SER A 62 2.80 14.81 -13.51
C SER A 62 3.77 13.72 -13.07
N VAL A 63 4.00 13.60 -11.76
CA VAL A 63 4.89 12.58 -11.17
C VAL A 63 4.08 11.58 -10.35
N TYR A 64 4.22 10.30 -10.68
CA TYR A 64 3.66 9.18 -9.91
C TYR A 64 4.79 8.45 -9.18
N LEU A 65 4.79 8.54 -7.84
CA LEU A 65 5.80 7.90 -7.01
C LEU A 65 5.27 6.59 -6.42
N ASN A 66 5.93 5.47 -6.75
CA ASN A 66 5.48 4.13 -6.39
C ASN A 66 6.56 3.39 -5.61
N PHE A 67 6.26 3.01 -4.38
CA PHE A 67 7.16 2.30 -3.47
C PHE A 67 6.78 0.83 -3.39
N LEU A 68 7.54 0.01 -4.12
CA LEU A 68 7.51 -1.44 -4.08
C LEU A 68 8.53 -1.95 -3.06
N VAL A 69 8.39 -1.50 -1.81
CA VAL A 69 9.31 -1.79 -0.72
C VAL A 69 8.66 -2.79 0.25
N CYS A 70 9.27 -3.96 0.44
CA CYS A 70 8.83 -4.92 1.46
C CYS A 70 9.35 -4.53 2.84
N GLY A 71 8.70 -5.01 3.91
CA GLY A 71 9.10 -4.74 5.30
C GLY A 71 8.36 -3.54 5.92
N GLY A 72 8.99 -2.89 6.89
CA GLY A 72 8.37 -1.87 7.75
C GLY A 72 8.17 -0.48 7.14
N PHE A 73 8.55 -0.26 5.88
CA PHE A 73 8.56 1.08 5.26
C PHE A 73 7.19 1.76 5.22
N ALA A 74 6.14 1.04 4.79
CA ALA A 74 4.79 1.62 4.74
C ALA A 74 4.05 1.54 6.07
N GLU A 75 4.65 0.98 7.13
CA GLU A 75 4.02 0.73 8.43
C GLU A 75 4.55 1.66 9.51
N THR A 76 5.84 2.02 9.44
CA THR A 76 6.49 2.88 10.44
C THR A 76 6.19 4.37 10.21
N PRO A 77 5.90 5.15 11.28
CA PRO A 77 5.61 6.58 11.15
C PRO A 77 6.75 7.40 10.54
N SER A 78 8.00 7.09 10.88
CA SER A 78 9.21 7.74 10.35
C SER A 78 9.32 7.58 8.83
N SER A 79 9.18 6.35 8.34
CA SER A 79 9.25 6.02 6.92
C SER A 79 8.09 6.62 6.13
N ARG A 80 6.87 6.63 6.68
CA ARG A 80 5.73 7.34 6.08
C ARG A 80 5.99 8.83 5.95
N MET A 81 6.58 9.45 6.98
CA MET A 81 6.95 10.87 6.91
C MET A 81 8.02 11.13 5.85
N ALA A 82 9.01 10.24 5.72
CA ALA A 82 10.02 10.32 4.66
C ALA A 82 9.38 10.21 3.27
N LEU A 83 8.44 9.28 3.06
CA LEU A 83 7.64 9.17 1.84
C LEU A 83 6.93 10.49 1.52
N PHE A 84 6.22 11.07 2.47
CA PHE A 84 5.46 12.32 2.27
C PHE A 84 6.38 13.48 1.89
N LYS A 85 7.52 13.60 2.60
CA LYS A 85 8.52 14.64 2.31
C LYS A 85 9.13 14.45 0.91
N ALA A 86 9.50 13.23 0.55
CA ALA A 86 10.09 12.93 -0.75
C ALA A 86 9.12 13.21 -1.90
N ALA A 87 7.88 12.75 -1.80
CA ALA A 87 6.88 13.00 -2.82
C ALA A 87 6.57 14.51 -2.97
N ARG A 88 6.51 15.27 -1.86
CA ARG A 88 6.41 16.74 -1.93
C ARG A 88 7.62 17.39 -2.61
N GLN A 89 8.83 16.96 -2.27
CA GLN A 89 10.08 17.47 -2.89
C GLN A 89 10.18 17.14 -4.38
N LEU A 90 9.48 16.09 -4.84
CA LEU A 90 9.41 15.68 -6.24
C LEU A 90 8.23 16.26 -7.00
N HIS A 91 7.41 17.10 -6.35
CA HIS A 91 6.16 17.58 -6.94
C HIS A 91 5.19 16.44 -7.32
N ALA A 92 5.29 15.30 -6.62
CA ALA A 92 4.37 14.18 -6.77
C ALA A 92 3.16 14.38 -5.84
N HIS A 93 2.03 14.77 -6.42
CA HIS A 93 0.77 14.97 -5.68
C HIS A 93 0.14 13.65 -5.22
N GLU A 94 0.52 12.53 -5.82
CA GLU A 94 -0.01 11.22 -5.50
C GLU A 94 1.13 10.19 -5.39
N ALA A 95 1.06 9.33 -4.38
CA ALA A 95 2.00 8.24 -4.19
C ALA A 95 1.30 6.95 -3.76
N ILE A 96 1.88 5.82 -4.16
CA ILE A 96 1.46 4.48 -3.75
C ILE A 96 2.60 3.80 -3.02
N ALA A 97 2.31 3.15 -1.89
CA ALA A 97 3.19 2.21 -1.24
C ALA A 97 2.40 0.95 -0.86
N PHE A 98 3.10 -0.11 -0.47
CA PHE A 98 2.45 -1.36 -0.04
C PHE A 98 2.86 -1.70 1.39
N SER A 99 1.90 -1.95 2.26
CA SER A 99 2.15 -2.44 3.62
C SER A 99 2.07 -3.97 3.65
N SER A 100 3.24 -4.60 3.52
CA SER A 100 3.42 -6.02 3.80
C SER A 100 4.89 -6.37 4.07
N PRO A 101 5.18 -7.05 5.19
CA PRO A 101 6.51 -7.60 5.46
C PRO A 101 7.02 -8.53 4.35
N GLY A 102 6.12 -9.22 3.65
CA GLY A 102 6.43 -10.13 2.56
C GLY A 102 5.87 -9.67 1.21
N LEU A 103 5.98 -8.38 0.87
CA LEU A 103 5.60 -7.91 -0.47
C LEU A 103 6.39 -8.69 -1.53
N ILE A 104 5.68 -9.33 -2.45
CA ILE A 104 6.24 -9.97 -3.63
C ILE A 104 5.93 -9.05 -4.83
N PRO A 105 6.90 -8.27 -5.33
CA PRO A 105 6.63 -7.26 -6.36
C PRO A 105 5.96 -7.83 -7.62
N SER A 106 6.32 -9.05 -8.04
CA SER A 106 5.72 -9.69 -9.22
C SER A 106 4.21 -9.95 -9.08
N LEU A 107 3.68 -10.08 -7.86
CA LEU A 107 2.23 -10.21 -7.65
C LEU A 107 1.49 -8.89 -7.93
N THR A 108 2.18 -7.75 -7.93
CA THR A 108 1.57 -6.43 -8.20
C THR A 108 1.41 -6.14 -9.69
N ASN A 109 1.91 -7.00 -10.59
CA ASN A 109 1.89 -6.74 -12.04
C ASN A 109 0.49 -6.45 -12.59
N GLY A 110 -0.53 -7.20 -12.16
CA GLY A 110 -1.91 -6.95 -12.62
C GLY A 110 -2.41 -5.54 -12.26
N PHE A 111 -2.08 -5.08 -11.04
CA PHE A 111 -2.40 -3.72 -10.60
C PHE A 111 -1.69 -2.65 -11.46
N TRP A 112 -0.42 -2.87 -11.80
CA TRP A 112 0.35 -1.93 -12.61
C TRP A 112 -0.05 -1.90 -14.08
N LEU A 113 -0.51 -3.04 -14.63
CA LEU A 113 -1.11 -3.05 -15.96
C LEU A 113 -2.38 -2.19 -16.00
N ASP A 114 -3.28 -2.36 -15.02
CA ASP A 114 -4.46 -1.51 -14.88
C ASP A 114 -4.10 -0.03 -14.65
N PHE A 115 -3.03 0.27 -13.89
CA PHE A 115 -2.48 1.62 -13.76
C PHE A 115 -2.06 2.20 -15.12
N ALA A 116 -1.28 1.44 -15.90
CA ALA A 116 -0.80 1.89 -17.19
C ALA A 116 -1.96 2.19 -18.15
N PHE A 117 -2.97 1.31 -18.23
CA PHE A 117 -4.13 1.56 -19.07
C PHE A 117 -4.97 2.75 -18.60
N ARG A 118 -5.37 2.77 -17.32
CA ARG A 118 -6.35 3.74 -16.84
C ARG A 118 -5.76 5.12 -16.58
N VAL A 119 -4.55 5.17 -16.03
CA VAL A 119 -3.91 6.42 -15.63
C VAL A 119 -3.08 6.97 -16.77
N MET A 120 -2.20 6.15 -17.36
CA MET A 120 -1.24 6.65 -18.34
C MET A 120 -1.83 6.77 -19.75
N ILE A 121 -2.68 5.81 -20.17
CA ILE A 121 -3.24 5.80 -21.54
C ILE A 121 -4.59 6.52 -21.59
N GLU A 122 -5.50 6.22 -20.67
CA GLU A 122 -6.84 6.85 -20.61
C GLU A 122 -6.82 8.23 -19.94
N GLY A 123 -5.75 8.58 -19.22
CA GLY A 123 -5.61 9.88 -18.56
C GLY A 123 -6.50 10.07 -17.33
N ALA A 124 -7.04 8.99 -16.74
CA ALA A 124 -7.83 9.10 -15.52
C ALA A 124 -6.93 9.47 -14.33
N SER A 125 -7.40 10.37 -13.45
CA SER A 125 -6.69 10.62 -12.19
C SER A 125 -6.56 9.33 -11.38
N LEU A 126 -5.42 9.13 -10.71
CA LEU A 126 -5.16 7.91 -9.97
C LEU A 126 -6.22 7.67 -8.90
N GLY A 127 -6.61 8.71 -8.16
CA GLY A 127 -7.71 8.61 -7.18
C GLY A 127 -9.05 8.14 -7.77
N HIS A 128 -9.36 8.48 -9.03
CA HIS A 128 -10.57 8.00 -9.70
C HIS A 128 -10.43 6.57 -10.25
N ALA A 129 -9.24 6.20 -10.74
CA ALA A 129 -8.96 4.87 -11.27
C ALA A 129 -8.83 3.81 -10.17
N LEU A 130 -8.32 4.20 -8.98
CA LEU A 130 -7.95 3.28 -7.90
C LEU A 130 -9.06 2.30 -7.47
N PRO A 131 -10.34 2.69 -7.31
CA PRO A 131 -11.42 1.74 -7.02
C PRO A 131 -11.53 0.61 -8.04
N TYR A 132 -11.38 0.92 -9.33
CA TYR A 132 -11.46 -0.05 -10.41
C TYR A 132 -10.23 -0.96 -10.45
N MET A 133 -9.04 -0.37 -10.32
CA MET A 133 -7.78 -1.10 -10.25
C MET A 133 -7.77 -2.10 -9.09
N LEU A 134 -8.17 -1.65 -7.89
CA LEU A 134 -8.29 -2.52 -6.72
C LEU A 134 -9.35 -3.60 -6.95
N SER A 135 -10.51 -3.24 -7.49
CA SER A 135 -11.58 -4.21 -7.80
C SER A 135 -11.08 -5.31 -8.75
N ALA A 136 -10.36 -4.97 -9.82
CA ALA A 136 -9.81 -5.92 -10.79
C ALA A 136 -8.83 -6.92 -10.15
N THR A 137 -8.12 -6.51 -9.10
CA THR A 137 -7.19 -7.40 -8.39
C THR A 137 -7.85 -8.31 -7.36
N SER A 138 -9.15 -8.15 -7.06
CA SER A 138 -9.81 -8.78 -5.89
C SER A 138 -9.81 -10.31 -5.88
N THR A 139 -9.59 -10.96 -7.03
CA THR A 139 -9.52 -12.42 -7.17
C THR A 139 -8.07 -12.96 -7.26
N SER A 140 -7.09 -12.07 -7.33
CA SER A 140 -5.67 -12.42 -7.49
C SER A 140 -4.98 -12.80 -6.17
N GLN A 141 -3.73 -13.27 -6.25
CA GLN A 141 -2.93 -13.53 -5.05
C GLN A 141 -2.45 -12.24 -4.37
N PHE A 142 -2.34 -11.13 -5.11
CA PHE A 142 -1.91 -9.81 -4.60
C PHE A 142 -2.65 -9.41 -3.33
N VAL A 143 -3.99 -9.52 -3.34
CA VAL A 143 -4.85 -9.03 -2.26
C VAL A 143 -4.76 -9.85 -0.97
N ARG A 144 -4.25 -11.09 -1.07
CA ARG A 144 -4.04 -11.99 0.06
C ARG A 144 -2.76 -11.64 0.82
N HIS A 145 -1.77 -11.09 0.13
CA HIS A 145 -0.43 -10.89 0.68
C HIS A 145 -0.10 -9.44 0.98
N THR A 146 -0.89 -8.48 0.50
CA THR A 146 -0.49 -7.08 0.52
C THR A 146 -1.66 -6.15 0.81
N ASN A 147 -1.38 -5.07 1.53
CA ASN A 147 -2.26 -3.91 1.66
C ASN A 147 -1.68 -2.76 0.83
N LEU A 148 -2.52 -1.83 0.40
CA LEU A 148 -2.09 -0.67 -0.39
C LEU A 148 -2.24 0.60 0.44
N LEU A 149 -1.17 1.40 0.48
CA LEU A 149 -1.18 2.75 1.01
C LEU A 149 -1.22 3.72 -0.17
N TYR A 150 -2.23 4.59 -0.20
CA TYR A 150 -2.34 5.64 -1.19
C TYR A 150 -2.35 6.98 -0.50
N VAL A 151 -1.55 7.90 -1.03
CA VAL A 151 -1.26 9.18 -0.41
C VAL A 151 -1.56 10.29 -1.40
N LYS A 152 -2.37 11.27 -0.98
CA LYS A 152 -2.46 12.56 -1.66
C LYS A 152 -1.71 13.61 -0.87
N ILE A 153 -0.82 14.30 -1.56
CA ILE A 153 0.05 15.32 -0.99
C ILE A 153 -0.42 16.69 -1.49
N PRO A 154 -0.88 17.57 -0.59
CA PRO A 154 -1.28 18.91 -0.98
C PRO A 154 -0.05 19.77 -1.28
N ASP A 155 -0.25 20.77 -2.13
CA ASP A 155 0.77 21.78 -2.43
C ASP A 155 0.94 22.78 -1.30
N SER A 156 -0.11 22.98 -0.50
CA SER A 156 -0.10 23.87 0.65
C SER A 156 0.43 23.17 1.90
N ASN A 157 1.22 23.91 2.69
CA ASN A 157 1.66 23.48 4.02
C ASN A 157 0.58 23.58 5.08
N THR A 158 -0.59 24.14 4.75
CA THR A 158 -1.71 24.30 5.69
C THR A 158 -2.72 23.16 5.57
N GLU A 159 -2.67 22.41 4.48
CA GLU A 159 -3.57 21.30 4.23
C GLU A 159 -2.93 20.00 4.71
N PRO A 160 -3.71 19.11 5.33
CA PRO A 160 -3.17 17.82 5.75
C PRO A 160 -2.98 16.88 4.57
N VAL A 161 -1.94 16.06 4.64
CA VAL A 161 -1.77 14.88 3.79
C VAL A 161 -2.95 13.95 3.99
N VAL A 162 -3.52 13.47 2.88
CA VAL A 162 -4.56 12.45 2.93
C VAL A 162 -3.92 11.10 2.70
N CYS A 163 -3.84 10.29 3.75
CA CYS A 163 -3.26 8.96 3.72
C CYS A 163 -4.38 7.92 3.85
N SER A 164 -4.56 7.09 2.83
CA SER A 164 -5.60 6.05 2.80
C SER A 164 -4.98 4.67 2.72
N GLU A 165 -5.26 3.84 3.72
CA GLU A 165 -4.86 2.43 3.75
C GLU A 165 -6.02 1.57 3.25
N TYR A 166 -5.72 0.75 2.24
CA TYR A 166 -6.64 -0.18 1.60
C TYR A 166 -6.29 -1.60 1.98
N VAL A 167 -7.27 -2.30 2.55
CA VAL A 167 -7.12 -3.68 3.00
C VAL A 167 -8.22 -4.52 2.39
N TRP A 168 -7.83 -5.61 1.74
CA TRP A 168 -8.78 -6.58 1.20
C TRP A 168 -9.27 -7.53 2.30
N THR A 169 -10.57 -7.76 2.33
CA THR A 169 -11.22 -8.66 3.28
C THR A 169 -11.98 -9.77 2.57
N HIS A 170 -11.89 -10.97 3.13
CA HIS A 170 -12.68 -12.13 2.73
C HIS A 170 -12.90 -13.01 3.96
N PRO A 171 -14.13 -13.51 4.23
CA PRO A 171 -14.44 -14.27 5.45
C PRO A 171 -13.44 -15.37 5.78
N ARG A 172 -13.08 -16.20 4.79
CA ARG A 172 -12.12 -17.31 4.94
C ARG A 172 -10.64 -16.92 4.95
N PHE A 173 -10.20 -16.06 4.03
CA PHE A 173 -8.77 -15.84 3.78
C PHE A 173 -8.19 -14.67 4.57
N ARG A 174 -8.95 -13.57 4.67
CA ARG A 174 -8.55 -12.37 5.42
C ARG A 174 -9.76 -11.77 6.14
N PRO A 175 -10.30 -12.46 7.18
CA PRO A 175 -11.46 -11.98 7.93
C PRO A 175 -11.21 -10.57 8.45
N PHE A 176 -12.08 -9.63 8.05
CA PHE A 176 -11.94 -8.21 8.34
C PHE A 176 -10.57 -7.63 7.98
N GLY A 177 -9.92 -8.13 6.93
CA GLY A 177 -8.61 -7.67 6.48
C GLY A 177 -7.40 -8.24 7.22
N ARG A 178 -7.63 -8.99 8.30
CA ARG A 178 -6.56 -9.60 9.11
C ARG A 178 -6.10 -10.90 8.47
N ARG A 179 -4.78 -11.12 8.41
CA ARG A 179 -4.20 -12.40 7.97
C ARG A 179 -4.41 -13.44 9.07
N LEU A 180 -4.82 -14.64 8.69
CA LEU A 180 -4.82 -15.77 9.61
C LEU A 180 -3.38 -16.28 9.80
N PRO A 181 -3.03 -16.77 11.00
CA PRO A 181 -1.74 -17.40 11.21
C PRO A 181 -1.61 -18.65 10.34
N ALA A 182 -0.40 -18.91 9.83
CA ALA A 182 -0.12 -20.05 8.96
C ALA A 182 -0.28 -21.38 9.70
N ASN A 183 0.00 -21.40 11.00
CA ASN A 183 -0.08 -22.54 11.89
C ASN A 183 -1.02 -22.28 13.07
N CYS A 184 -1.64 -23.33 13.57
CA CYS A 184 -2.34 -23.28 14.85
C CYS A 184 -1.34 -23.07 15.99
N SER A 185 -1.59 -22.11 16.87
CA SER A 185 -0.74 -21.84 18.04
C SER A 185 -0.75 -22.96 19.10
N GLN A 186 -1.75 -23.84 19.09
CA GLN A 186 -1.87 -24.92 20.06
C GLN A 186 -1.26 -26.24 19.56
N CYS A 187 -1.61 -26.70 18.36
CA CYS A 187 -1.13 -27.98 17.84
C CYS A 187 -0.02 -27.86 16.77
N GLY A 188 0.29 -26.65 16.29
CA GLY A 188 1.28 -26.43 15.25
C GLY A 188 0.85 -26.83 13.83
N CYS A 189 -0.34 -27.41 13.63
CA CYS A 189 -0.81 -27.80 12.30
C CYS A 189 -0.90 -26.60 11.36
N ILE A 190 -0.34 -26.77 10.15
CA ILE A 190 -0.31 -25.75 9.10
C ILE A 190 -1.66 -25.75 8.36
N ASN A 191 -2.17 -24.56 8.04
CA ASN A 191 -3.41 -24.36 7.27
C ASN A 191 -4.64 -25.08 7.85
N SER A 192 -4.69 -25.25 9.18
CA SER A 192 -5.72 -26.01 9.88
C SER A 192 -7.04 -25.27 10.07
N TYR A 193 -7.11 -23.97 9.78
CA TYR A 193 -8.31 -23.17 9.96
C TYR A 193 -9.21 -23.29 8.72
N GLY A 194 -10.40 -23.86 8.91
CA GLY A 194 -11.40 -24.07 7.88
C GLY A 194 -12.29 -22.84 7.60
N SER A 195 -13.57 -23.09 7.34
CA SER A 195 -14.56 -22.03 7.18
C SER A 195 -14.90 -21.40 8.54
N PRO A 196 -15.06 -20.06 8.61
CA PRO A 196 -15.42 -19.41 9.86
C PRO A 196 -16.90 -19.57 10.19
N ILE A 197 -17.20 -19.52 11.49
CA ILE A 197 -18.54 -19.25 12.02
C ILE A 197 -18.63 -17.74 12.24
N ARG A 198 -19.56 -17.07 11.55
CA ARG A 198 -19.83 -15.65 11.79
C ARG A 198 -20.77 -15.49 12.97
N LEU A 199 -20.31 -14.79 14.01
CA LEU A 199 -21.13 -14.42 15.14
C LEU A 199 -21.40 -12.92 15.12
N THR A 200 -22.63 -12.53 15.41
CA THR A 200 -23.04 -11.12 15.52
C THR A 200 -23.54 -10.85 16.94
N PRO A 201 -22.66 -10.78 17.96
CA PRO A 201 -23.08 -10.36 19.30
C PRO A 201 -23.62 -8.92 19.34
N LYS A 202 -24.34 -8.57 20.41
CA LYS A 202 -24.90 -7.23 20.65
C LYS A 202 -23.83 -6.11 20.61
N SER A 203 -22.54 -6.45 20.77
CA SER A 203 -21.38 -5.54 20.83
C SER A 203 -20.49 -5.55 19.58
N GLY A 204 -20.88 -6.19 18.47
CA GLY A 204 -20.13 -6.15 17.19
C GLY A 204 -20.07 -7.50 16.48
N SER A 205 -19.70 -7.55 15.19
CA SER A 205 -19.53 -8.82 14.46
C SER A 205 -18.15 -9.42 14.73
N ARG A 206 -18.01 -10.74 14.88
CA ARG A 206 -16.72 -11.46 14.93
C ARG A 206 -16.75 -12.75 14.11
N TYR A 207 -15.58 -13.22 13.66
CA TYR A 207 -15.43 -14.56 13.06
C TYR A 207 -14.73 -15.50 14.03
N ILE A 208 -15.23 -16.72 14.18
CA ILE A 208 -14.56 -17.79 14.93
C ILE A 208 -14.12 -18.88 13.96
N PHE A 209 -12.87 -19.31 14.08
CA PHE A 209 -12.32 -20.45 13.36
C PHE A 209 -11.93 -21.53 14.35
N VAL A 210 -12.32 -22.77 14.07
CA VAL A 210 -11.90 -23.93 14.86
C VAL A 210 -10.79 -24.66 14.11
N CYS A 211 -9.73 -25.04 14.81
CA CYS A 211 -8.66 -25.86 14.25
C CYS A 211 -9.22 -27.22 13.77
N GLN A 212 -8.74 -27.70 12.63
CA GLN A 212 -9.07 -29.01 12.06
C GLN A 212 -7.89 -29.99 12.13
N GLY A 213 -6.82 -29.61 12.83
CA GLY A 213 -5.61 -30.41 12.98
C GLY A 213 -5.68 -31.42 14.11
N LEU A 214 -4.60 -32.19 14.25
CA LEU A 214 -4.40 -33.14 15.35
C LEU A 214 -3.28 -32.63 16.28
N THR A 215 -3.37 -32.95 17.57
CA THR A 215 -2.30 -32.71 18.55
C THR A 215 -1.17 -33.72 18.35
N ILE A 216 -0.05 -33.53 19.06
CA ILE A 216 1.08 -34.47 19.03
C ILE A 216 0.70 -35.86 19.55
N GLU A 217 -0.32 -35.95 20.41
CA GLU A 217 -0.90 -37.19 20.93
C GLU A 217 -1.94 -37.82 19.97
N GLY A 218 -2.18 -37.22 18.80
CA GLY A 218 -3.14 -37.70 17.80
C GLY A 218 -4.60 -37.34 18.07
N ASN A 219 -4.89 -36.51 19.08
CA ASN A 219 -6.25 -36.07 19.39
C ASN A 219 -6.67 -34.89 18.49
N ARG A 220 -7.97 -34.69 18.29
CA ARG A 220 -8.47 -33.51 17.58
C ARG A 220 -8.11 -32.22 18.34
N CYS A 221 -7.63 -31.21 17.62
CA CYS A 221 -7.38 -29.90 18.19
C CYS A 221 -8.66 -29.04 18.15
N ASP A 222 -9.17 -28.65 19.31
CA ASP A 222 -10.37 -27.81 19.43
C ASP A 222 -10.04 -26.32 19.62
N HIS A 223 -8.82 -25.90 19.26
CA HIS A 223 -8.40 -24.51 19.40
C HIS A 223 -9.27 -23.56 18.56
N GLU A 224 -9.85 -22.57 19.23
CA GLU A 224 -10.63 -21.51 18.59
C GLU A 224 -9.81 -20.24 18.39
N LEU A 225 -9.81 -19.73 17.17
CA LEU A 225 -9.27 -18.43 16.81
C LEU A 225 -10.42 -17.44 16.56
N SER A 226 -10.54 -16.42 17.41
CA SER A 226 -11.50 -15.32 17.22
C SER A 226 -10.83 -14.15 16.50
N VAL A 227 -11.44 -13.69 15.41
CA VAL A 227 -11.00 -12.52 14.64
C VAL A 227 -12.05 -11.42 14.72
N GLN A 228 -11.60 -10.24 15.18
CA GLN A 228 -12.42 -9.04 15.32
C GLN A 228 -12.26 -8.09 14.12
N PRO A 229 -13.25 -7.22 13.84
CA PRO A 229 -13.15 -6.15 12.87
C PRO A 229 -11.94 -5.26 13.10
N MET A 230 -11.44 -4.64 12.03
CA MET A 230 -10.40 -3.62 12.13
C MET A 230 -11.04 -2.26 12.38
N ASP A 231 -10.52 -1.52 13.37
CA ASP A 231 -11.07 -0.23 13.76
C ASP A 231 -10.79 0.86 12.72
N GLY A 232 -11.81 1.66 12.42
CA GLY A 232 -11.75 2.79 11.49
C GLY A 232 -11.78 2.40 10.01
N PHE A 233 -11.84 1.11 9.67
CA PHE A 233 -12.00 0.66 8.30
C PHE A 233 -13.47 0.61 7.89
N LYS A 234 -13.78 1.17 6.72
CA LYS A 234 -15.11 1.11 6.09
C LYS A 234 -15.05 0.36 4.76
N ALA A 235 -16.18 -0.18 4.32
CA ALA A 235 -16.28 -0.83 3.02
C ALA A 235 -15.87 0.12 1.87
N PHE A 236 -15.15 -0.42 0.88
CA PHE A 236 -14.67 0.30 -0.28
C PHE A 236 -14.86 -0.52 -1.55
N GLY A 237 -15.35 0.12 -2.61
CA GLY A 237 -15.65 -0.54 -3.89
C GLY A 237 -16.76 -1.59 -3.81
N ASN A 238 -16.94 -2.29 -4.92
CA ASN A 238 -17.95 -3.33 -5.07
C ASN A 238 -17.43 -4.67 -4.54
N PRO A 239 -18.26 -5.45 -3.84
CA PRO A 239 -17.89 -6.80 -3.45
C PRO A 239 -17.73 -7.71 -4.68
N GLN A 240 -16.81 -8.66 -4.60
CA GLN A 240 -16.60 -9.72 -5.60
C GLN A 240 -16.42 -11.05 -4.86
N ASP A 241 -17.24 -12.06 -5.17
CA ASP A 241 -17.16 -13.42 -4.60
C ASP A 241 -17.08 -13.46 -3.06
N GLY A 242 -17.87 -12.61 -2.39
CA GLY A 242 -17.86 -12.51 -0.92
C GLY A 242 -16.63 -11.81 -0.34
N ALA A 243 -15.69 -11.39 -1.17
CA ALA A 243 -14.60 -10.50 -0.82
C ALA A 243 -14.96 -9.04 -1.10
N ARG A 244 -14.22 -8.12 -0.47
CA ARG A 244 -14.25 -6.69 -0.82
C ARG A 244 -13.02 -5.97 -0.32
N TRP A 245 -12.80 -4.76 -0.82
CA TRP A 245 -11.84 -3.83 -0.23
C TRP A 245 -12.48 -3.07 0.93
N MET A 246 -11.63 -2.63 1.85
CA MET A 246 -11.94 -1.70 2.91
C MET A 246 -10.90 -0.59 2.91
N VAL A 247 -11.28 0.59 3.41
CA VAL A 247 -10.39 1.74 3.48
C VAL A 247 -10.45 2.38 4.85
N LYS A 248 -9.29 2.80 5.36
CA LYS A 248 -9.15 3.74 6.48
C LYS A 248 -8.39 4.96 5.98
N THR A 249 -8.95 6.15 6.20
CA THR A 249 -8.33 7.41 5.77
C THR A 249 -7.94 8.23 6.98
N ASP A 250 -6.69 8.67 7.00
CA ASP A 250 -6.11 9.58 7.96
C ASP A 250 -5.80 10.93 7.30
N ARG A 251 -6.03 12.01 8.06
CA ARG A 251 -5.78 13.41 7.68
C ARG A 251 -5.14 14.20 8.82
N SER A 252 -4.44 13.52 9.72
CA SER A 252 -3.84 14.11 10.91
C SER A 252 -2.48 14.78 10.64
N VAL A 253 -1.83 14.47 9.53
CA VAL A 253 -0.46 14.92 9.23
C VAL A 253 -0.49 16.19 8.41
N ILE A 254 -0.04 17.30 9.00
CA ILE A 254 0.28 18.54 8.27
C ILE A 254 1.79 18.54 8.04
N LEU A 255 2.21 18.67 6.79
CA LEU A 255 3.63 18.69 6.46
C LEU A 255 4.18 20.09 6.69
N GLU A 256 4.81 20.32 7.84
CA GLU A 256 5.63 21.51 8.02
C GLU A 256 6.86 21.39 7.11
N LEU A 257 7.10 22.39 6.26
CA LEU A 257 8.42 22.54 5.65
C LEU A 257 9.35 23.01 6.76
N GLY A 258 10.14 22.10 7.31
CA GLY A 258 11.41 22.50 7.92
C GLY A 258 12.12 23.35 6.86
N ARG A 259 12.55 24.56 7.22
CA ARG A 259 13.52 25.27 6.40
C ARG A 259 14.69 24.31 6.25
N ASP A 260 14.93 23.81 5.05
CA ASP A 260 16.18 23.14 4.71
C ASP A 260 17.30 24.17 4.93
N THR A 261 17.71 24.30 6.19
CA THR A 261 18.89 25.02 6.64
C THR A 261 20.05 24.05 6.50
N ALA A 262 20.24 23.55 5.28
CA ALA A 262 21.52 23.01 4.85
C ALA A 262 22.22 24.15 4.11
N SER A 263 22.87 24.97 4.91
CA SER A 263 23.98 25.82 4.53
C SER A 263 25.01 25.07 3.68
N SER A 264 25.54 25.79 2.67
CA SER A 264 26.71 25.52 1.81
C SER A 264 26.65 24.31 0.88
#